data_AF-A0A1A8NHM0-F1
#
_entry.id   AF-A0A1A8NHM0-F1
#
_cell.length_a   1.000
_cell.length_b   1.000
_cell.length_c   1.000
_cell.angle_alpha   90.00
_cell.angle_beta   90.00
_cell.angle_gamma   90.00
#
_symmetry.space_group_name_H-M   'P 1'
#
loop_
_entity.id
_entity.type
_entity.pdbx_description
1 polymer ?
#
loop_
_entity_poly.entity_id
_entity_poly.type
_entity_poly.pdbx_seq_one_letter_code
_entity_poly.pdbx_strand_id
1 'polypeptide(L)'
;CCHLNLTDHFHECYVPNKLHKIETIEESVIKEGEHSVLVETEQGTDLYITYSGAQENVGIHKFGSKRVRPVHHDKEQHYVGLVHDKRNESLQNRIYAFYKQKSKDTGLDGDMWIPYVSQVCTADIGGPKNKLQFSWTSQMNARLFCGNANTKQDFTELVDVATVHGDQQEAKIYALFRNEWDMSAVCVYSLRDIRDIFMTSAFKDQATDDRQRELDKKRKQCVRDSSMQHIDVLNRIESR
;
A
#
# COMPACT_ATOMS: atom_id res chain seq x y z
N CYS A 1 19.75 9.18 -1.00
CA CYS A 1 19.16 9.37 -2.35
C CYS A 1 19.94 10.45 -3.09
N CYS A 2 20.47 10.14 -4.27
CA CYS A 2 21.12 11.13 -5.14
C CYS A 2 20.94 10.76 -6.59
N HIS A 3 21.11 11.74 -7.48
CA HIS A 3 21.23 11.47 -8.90
C HIS A 3 22.69 11.16 -9.22
N LEU A 4 22.90 10.03 -9.86
CA LEU A 4 24.18 9.67 -10.47
C LEU A 4 24.18 10.18 -11.90
N ASN A 5 25.11 11.08 -12.22
CA ASN A 5 25.33 11.44 -13.60
C ASN A 5 26.24 10.38 -14.25
N LEU A 6 25.64 9.46 -15.00
CA LEU A 6 26.34 8.36 -15.68
C LEU A 6 27.27 8.82 -16.81
N THR A 7 27.24 10.11 -17.16
CA THR A 7 28.13 10.69 -18.17
C THR A 7 29.38 11.34 -17.59
N ASP A 8 29.47 11.48 -16.27
CA ASP A 8 30.62 12.10 -15.61
C ASP A 8 31.64 11.05 -15.14
N HIS A 9 32.93 11.32 -15.33
CA HIS A 9 34.00 10.35 -15.08
C HIS A 9 34.11 9.96 -13.59
N PHE A 10 33.69 10.88 -12.70
CA PHE A 10 33.77 10.71 -11.25
C PHE A 10 32.47 10.18 -10.62
N HIS A 11 31.40 9.98 -11.39
CA HIS A 11 30.08 9.54 -10.89
C HIS A 11 29.64 10.35 -9.65
N GLU A 12 29.83 11.68 -9.68
CA GLU A 12 29.46 12.52 -8.54
C GLU A 12 27.95 12.45 -8.29
N CYS A 13 27.64 12.18 -7.03
CA CYS A 13 26.29 11.98 -6.50
C CYS A 13 25.81 13.34 -5.97
N TYR A 14 24.94 14.01 -6.72
CA TYR A 14 24.35 15.29 -6.29
C TYR A 14 22.94 15.08 -5.73
N VAL A 15 22.60 15.80 -4.67
CA VAL A 15 21.27 15.80 -4.07
C VAL A 15 20.47 16.95 -4.68
N PRO A 16 19.41 16.68 -5.47
CA PRO A 16 18.54 17.74 -5.97
C PRO A 16 17.87 18.50 -4.82
N ASN A 17 17.74 19.82 -4.96
CA ASN A 17 17.03 20.67 -3.99
C ASN A 17 15.61 20.18 -3.63
N LYS A 18 14.96 19.42 -4.53
CA LYS A 18 13.63 18.81 -4.31
C LYS A 18 13.62 17.67 -3.26
N LEU A 19 14.78 17.08 -2.96
CA LEU A 19 14.96 16.01 -1.98
C LEU A 19 15.27 16.52 -0.57
N HIS A 20 15.42 17.83 -0.37
CA HIS A 20 15.76 18.44 0.92
C HIS A 20 14.78 18.10 2.05
N LYS A 21 13.52 17.80 1.70
CA LYS A 21 12.48 17.37 2.67
C LYS A 21 12.60 15.91 3.13
N ILE A 22 13.43 15.12 2.44
CA ILE A 22 13.73 13.71 2.71
C ILE A 22 15.13 13.57 3.34
N GLU A 23 15.98 14.60 3.30
CA GLU A 23 17.35 14.59 3.85
C GLU A 23 17.46 14.28 5.35
N THR A 24 16.39 14.48 6.12
CA THR A 24 16.35 14.15 7.57
C THR A 24 16.01 12.69 7.86
N ILE A 25 15.92 11.84 6.84
CA ILE A 25 15.74 10.41 7.01
C ILE A 25 17.13 9.80 7.20
N GLU A 26 17.42 9.33 8.41
CA GLU A 26 18.65 8.59 8.67
C GLU A 26 18.72 7.34 7.79
N GLU A 27 19.91 6.97 7.32
CA GLU A 27 20.15 5.71 6.59
C GLU A 27 19.69 4.46 7.36
N SER A 28 19.58 4.56 8.69
CA SER A 28 19.07 3.53 9.60
C SER A 28 17.61 3.14 9.38
N VAL A 29 16.88 3.90 8.56
CA VAL A 29 15.43 3.78 8.36
C VAL A 29 15.07 2.77 7.26
N ILE A 30 15.99 2.47 6.32
CA ILE A 30 15.74 1.52 5.22
C ILE A 30 16.51 0.23 5.49
N LYS A 31 15.80 -0.84 5.83
CA LYS A 31 16.41 -2.17 6.02
C LYS A 31 16.48 -2.92 4.69
N GLU A 32 17.46 -3.81 4.58
CA GLU A 32 17.58 -4.70 3.43
C GLU A 32 16.29 -5.53 3.26
N GLY A 33 15.75 -5.55 2.03
CA GLY A 33 14.47 -6.21 1.70
C GLY A 33 13.22 -5.33 1.81
N GLU A 34 13.34 -4.08 2.28
CA GLU A 34 12.22 -3.14 2.30
C GLU A 34 11.98 -2.50 0.93
N HIS A 35 10.71 -2.42 0.54
CA HIS A 35 10.32 -1.86 -0.75
C HIS A 35 10.05 -0.37 -0.62
N SER A 36 10.56 0.42 -1.57
CA SER A 36 10.38 1.87 -1.57
C SER A 36 10.06 2.43 -2.95
N VAL A 37 9.35 3.56 -2.96
CA VAL A 37 9.06 4.30 -4.19
C VAL A 37 9.12 5.80 -3.91
N LEU A 38 9.73 6.54 -4.83
CA LEU A 38 9.75 8.00 -4.82
C LEU A 38 8.58 8.53 -5.65
N VAL A 39 7.83 9.47 -5.07
CA VAL A 39 6.72 10.15 -5.74
C VAL A 39 7.05 11.62 -5.86
N GLU A 40 7.19 12.08 -7.10
CA GLU A 40 7.35 13.50 -7.38
C GLU A 40 5.99 14.21 -7.33
N THR A 41 5.93 15.28 -6.55
CA THR A 41 4.78 16.18 -6.45
C THR A 41 5.20 17.60 -6.85
N GLU A 42 4.23 18.48 -7.08
CA GLU A 42 4.51 19.91 -7.32
C GLU A 42 5.26 20.57 -6.14
N GLN A 43 5.08 20.05 -4.92
CA GLN A 43 5.61 20.62 -3.68
C GLN A 43 6.96 20.01 -3.26
N GLY A 44 7.45 19.02 -3.99
CA GLY A 44 8.69 18.29 -3.68
C GLY A 44 8.54 16.79 -3.89
N THR A 45 9.51 16.02 -3.41
CA THR A 45 9.47 14.56 -3.49
C THR A 45 9.02 13.98 -2.16
N ASP A 46 8.12 12.99 -2.20
CA ASP A 46 7.73 12.17 -1.07
C ASP A 46 8.31 10.76 -1.25
N LEU A 47 8.83 10.16 -0.18
CA LEU A 47 9.34 8.80 -0.14
C LEU A 47 8.31 7.90 0.54
N TYR A 48 7.94 6.82 -0.12
CA TYR A 48 7.13 5.77 0.45
C TYR A 48 8.00 4.54 0.69
N ILE A 49 7.87 3.93 1.86
CA ILE A 49 8.60 2.72 2.23
C ILE A 49 7.69 1.78 3.01
N THR A 50 7.90 0.48 2.86
CA THR A 50 7.17 -0.54 3.63
C THR A 50 8.07 -1.19 4.66
N TYR A 51 7.58 -1.33 5.89
CA TYR A 51 8.24 -2.12 6.92
C TYR A 51 7.53 -3.44 7.14
N SER A 52 8.31 -4.52 7.07
CA SER A 52 7.88 -5.90 7.31
C SER A 52 8.19 -6.31 8.76
N GLY A 53 7.39 -7.22 9.31
CA GLY A 53 7.62 -7.82 10.62
C GLY A 53 6.34 -7.98 11.43
N ALA A 54 6.53 -8.19 12.74
CA ALA A 54 5.47 -8.37 13.74
C ALA A 54 5.44 -7.27 14.83
N GLN A 55 6.24 -6.21 14.65
CA GLN A 55 6.38 -5.12 15.61
C GLN A 55 5.37 -3.99 15.37
N GLU A 56 5.28 -3.07 16.33
CA GLU A 56 4.58 -1.82 16.11
C GLU A 56 5.23 -1.04 14.95
N ASN A 57 4.41 -0.43 14.09
CA ASN A 57 4.80 0.32 12.87
C ASN A 57 5.06 -0.49 11.59
N VAL A 58 4.75 -1.78 11.57
CA VAL A 58 4.66 -2.55 10.31
C VAL A 58 3.64 -1.89 9.39
N GLY A 59 3.99 -1.72 8.11
CA GLY A 59 3.10 -1.10 7.14
C GLY A 59 3.78 -0.11 6.19
N ILE A 60 2.96 0.66 5.47
CA ILE A 60 3.39 1.71 4.54
C ILE A 60 3.68 2.98 5.33
N HIS A 61 4.86 3.56 5.15
CA HIS A 61 5.23 4.87 5.67
C HIS A 61 5.42 5.85 4.53
N LYS A 62 5.08 7.12 4.79
CA LYS A 62 5.34 8.25 3.91
C LYS A 62 6.24 9.24 4.63
N PHE A 63 7.31 9.65 3.95
CA PHE A 63 8.24 10.68 4.36
C PHE A 63 8.31 11.79 3.30
N GLY A 64 8.83 12.96 3.67
CA GLY A 64 8.87 14.15 2.80
C GLY A 64 8.04 15.28 3.38
N SER A 65 7.18 15.90 2.56
CA SER A 65 6.46 17.13 2.94
C SER A 65 5.50 16.93 4.11
N LYS A 66 4.83 15.77 4.15
CA LYS A 66 3.89 15.38 5.21
C LYS A 66 4.15 13.93 5.57
N ARG A 67 4.60 13.68 6.80
CA ARG A 67 4.84 12.33 7.30
C ARG A 67 3.51 11.66 7.63
N VAL A 68 3.32 10.43 7.15
CA VAL A 68 2.15 9.60 7.45
C VAL A 68 2.62 8.19 7.76
N ARG A 69 2.11 7.62 8.86
CA ARG A 69 2.47 6.29 9.35
C ARG A 69 1.28 5.32 9.28
N PRO A 70 1.51 4.00 9.36
CA PRO A 70 0.47 3.02 9.58
C PRO A 70 -0.37 3.32 10.83
N VAL A 71 -1.63 2.91 10.77
CA VAL A 71 -2.47 2.79 11.98
C VAL A 71 -1.90 1.63 12.80
N HIS A 72 -1.88 1.79 14.13
CA HIS A 72 -1.37 0.74 15.01
C HIS A 72 -2.21 -0.53 14.87
N HIS A 73 -1.54 -1.66 14.67
CA HIS A 73 -2.13 -2.99 14.63
C HIS A 73 -1.11 -4.01 15.11
N ASP A 74 -1.60 -5.18 15.50
CA ASP A 74 -0.81 -6.29 16.03
C ASP A 74 -0.52 -7.37 14.96
N LYS A 75 -0.84 -7.09 13.69
CA LYS A 75 -0.72 -8.03 12.56
C LYS A 75 0.74 -8.14 12.10
N GLU A 76 1.19 -9.39 11.89
CA GLU A 76 2.47 -9.66 11.24
C GLU A 76 2.30 -9.62 9.71
N GLN A 77 3.06 -8.75 9.04
CA GLN A 77 2.98 -8.54 7.60
C GLN A 77 4.37 -8.50 6.98
N HIS A 78 4.52 -9.11 5.81
CA HIS A 78 5.76 -9.12 5.03
C HIS A 78 5.48 -8.60 3.63
N TYR A 79 5.97 -7.40 3.36
CA TYR A 79 5.81 -6.69 2.09
C TYR A 79 6.82 -7.18 1.05
N VAL A 80 6.32 -7.39 -0.17
CA VAL A 80 7.08 -7.92 -1.30
C VAL A 80 7.03 -6.99 -2.52
N GLY A 81 6.37 -5.84 -2.42
CA GLY A 81 6.33 -4.89 -3.52
C GLY A 81 5.54 -3.63 -3.23
N LEU A 82 5.92 -2.56 -3.93
CA LEU A 82 5.33 -1.24 -3.81
C LEU A 82 5.25 -0.59 -5.19
N VAL A 83 4.07 -0.08 -5.55
CA VAL A 83 3.78 0.41 -6.91
C VAL A 83 3.09 1.77 -6.83
N HIS A 84 3.62 2.76 -7.56
CA HIS A 84 2.98 4.05 -7.72
C HIS A 84 2.10 4.07 -8.97
N ASP A 85 0.79 4.19 -8.77
CA ASP A 85 -0.20 4.38 -9.84
C ASP A 85 -0.45 5.87 -10.04
N LYS A 86 0.24 6.44 -11.03
CA LYS A 86 0.04 7.84 -11.46
C LYS A 86 -1.11 7.93 -12.44
N ARG A 87 -2.05 8.83 -12.15
CA ARG A 87 -3.23 9.13 -12.97
C ARG A 87 -3.13 10.55 -13.55
N ASN A 88 -4.02 10.84 -14.49
CA ASN A 88 -4.15 12.18 -15.08
C ASN A 88 -4.54 13.21 -14.01
N GLU A 89 -5.48 12.84 -13.13
CA GLU A 89 -5.82 13.65 -11.96
C GLU A 89 -4.96 13.23 -10.77
N SER A 90 -4.08 14.12 -10.30
CA SER A 90 -3.16 13.84 -9.20
C SER A 90 -3.86 13.42 -7.90
N LEU A 91 -5.08 13.90 -7.66
CA LEU A 91 -5.90 13.49 -6.51
C LEU A 91 -6.23 11.99 -6.52
N GLN A 92 -6.25 11.36 -7.70
CA GLN A 92 -6.51 9.94 -7.86
C GLN A 92 -5.24 9.07 -7.82
N ASN A 93 -4.06 9.67 -7.65
CA ASN A 93 -2.80 8.93 -7.54
C ASN A 93 -2.78 8.08 -6.27
N ARG A 94 -2.41 6.82 -6.41
CA ARG A 94 -2.39 5.84 -5.33
C ARG A 94 -1.04 5.13 -5.24
N ILE A 95 -0.71 4.66 -4.05
CA ILE A 95 0.34 3.67 -3.84
C ILE A 95 -0.33 2.34 -3.53
N TYR A 96 0.11 1.29 -4.20
CA TYR A 96 -0.30 -0.09 -3.94
C TYR A 96 0.86 -0.85 -3.30
N ALA A 97 0.61 -1.53 -2.19
CA ALA A 97 1.60 -2.35 -1.50
C ALA A 97 1.13 -3.80 -1.45
N PHE A 98 2.00 -4.73 -1.83
CA PHE A 98 1.71 -6.16 -1.91
C PHE A 98 2.43 -6.88 -0.76
N TYR A 99 1.72 -7.73 -0.03
CA TYR A 99 2.25 -8.36 1.16
C TYR A 99 1.53 -9.66 1.50
N LYS A 100 2.18 -10.49 2.30
CA LYS A 100 1.54 -11.60 3.01
C LYS A 100 1.34 -11.24 4.48
N GLN A 101 0.22 -11.64 5.05
CA GLN A 101 -0.10 -11.44 6.46
C GLN A 101 -0.32 -12.78 7.15
N LYS A 102 0.23 -12.93 8.35
CA LYS A 102 -0.02 -14.13 9.14
C LYS A 102 -1.47 -14.13 9.62
N SER A 103 -2.18 -15.23 9.37
CA SER A 103 -3.52 -15.44 9.91
C SER A 103 -3.47 -15.42 11.44
N LYS A 104 -4.55 -14.93 12.05
CA LYS A 104 -4.76 -14.98 13.52
C LYS A 104 -5.97 -15.83 13.89
N ASP A 105 -6.56 -16.52 12.91
CA ASP A 105 -7.68 -17.39 13.21
C ASP A 105 -7.22 -18.53 14.12
N THR A 106 -8.05 -18.95 15.07
CA THR A 106 -7.73 -20.08 15.96
C THR A 106 -8.18 -21.42 15.38
N GLY A 107 -8.60 -21.43 14.11
CA GLY A 107 -9.06 -22.62 13.37
C GLY A 107 -7.92 -23.35 12.65
N LEU A 108 -8.27 -24.24 11.72
CA LEU A 108 -7.30 -25.02 10.92
C LEU A 108 -6.34 -24.13 10.09
N ASP A 109 -6.74 -22.89 9.77
CA ASP A 109 -5.95 -21.92 9.01
C ASP A 109 -5.10 -20.97 9.89
N GLY A 110 -4.92 -21.29 11.17
CA GLY A 110 -4.37 -20.36 12.16
C GLY A 110 -2.90 -19.98 11.99
N ASP A 111 -2.13 -20.76 11.24
CA ASP A 111 -0.73 -20.47 10.91
C ASP A 111 -0.52 -20.14 9.41
N MET A 112 -1.59 -19.98 8.63
CA MET A 112 -1.49 -19.73 7.20
C MET A 112 -1.11 -18.27 6.89
N TRP A 113 -0.24 -18.08 5.88
CA TRP A 113 0.01 -16.78 5.26
C TRP A 113 -1.08 -16.46 4.25
N ILE A 114 -1.69 -15.28 4.38
CA ILE A 114 -2.74 -14.82 3.48
C ILE A 114 -2.20 -13.63 2.67
N PRO A 115 -2.32 -13.65 1.33
CA PRO A 115 -1.77 -12.61 0.49
C PRO A 115 -2.78 -11.46 0.32
N TYR A 116 -2.27 -10.23 0.36
CA TYR A 116 -3.05 -8.99 0.30
C TYR A 116 -2.41 -7.96 -0.61
N VAL A 117 -3.25 -7.07 -1.11
CA VAL A 117 -2.86 -5.77 -1.66
C VAL A 117 -3.49 -4.68 -0.80
N SER A 118 -2.70 -3.71 -0.39
CA SER A 118 -3.14 -2.45 0.23
C SER A 118 -3.10 -1.33 -0.80
N GLN A 119 -3.98 -0.35 -0.65
CA GLN A 119 -3.84 0.94 -1.32
C GLN A 119 -3.84 2.10 -0.32
N VAL A 120 -3.14 3.17 -0.65
CA VAL A 120 -3.23 4.48 0.04
C VAL A 120 -3.30 5.61 -1.00
N CYS A 121 -3.99 6.70 -0.67
CA CYS A 121 -4.02 7.90 -1.50
C CYS A 121 -2.73 8.70 -1.30
N THR A 122 -2.09 9.14 -2.39
CA THR A 122 -0.86 9.96 -2.28
C THR A 122 -1.11 11.32 -1.61
N ALA A 123 -2.29 11.89 -1.82
CA ALA A 123 -2.76 13.15 -1.23
C ALA A 123 -3.12 13.05 0.26
N ASP A 124 -3.15 11.85 0.85
CA ASP A 124 -3.45 11.68 2.26
C ASP A 124 -2.29 12.20 3.12
N ILE A 125 -2.64 13.02 4.11
CA ILE A 125 -1.75 13.68 5.07
C ILE A 125 -2.06 13.28 6.52
N GLY A 126 -2.95 12.31 6.71
CA GLY A 126 -3.47 11.88 8.00
C GLY A 126 -4.69 12.66 8.49
N GLY A 127 -5.28 12.16 9.58
CA GLY A 127 -6.51 12.69 10.16
C GLY A 127 -6.33 13.93 11.05
N PRO A 128 -7.44 14.47 11.58
CA PRO A 128 -7.44 15.59 12.52
C PRO A 128 -6.70 15.24 13.83
N LYS A 129 -6.35 16.27 14.61
CA LYS A 129 -5.59 16.11 15.87
C LYS A 129 -6.18 15.09 16.85
N ASN A 130 -7.50 14.96 16.90
CA ASN A 130 -8.20 14.07 17.82
C ASN A 130 -8.44 12.65 17.26
N LYS A 131 -8.10 12.37 15.99
CA LYS A 131 -8.34 11.06 15.36
C LYS A 131 -7.38 10.82 14.19
N LEU A 132 -6.61 9.73 14.25
CA LEU A 132 -5.69 9.33 13.18
C LEU A 132 -4.67 10.41 12.78
N GLN A 133 -4.25 11.25 13.73
CA GLN A 133 -3.26 12.30 13.46
C GLN A 133 -1.95 11.68 12.95
N PHE A 134 -1.51 12.13 11.76
CA PHE A 134 -0.36 11.60 11.03
C PHE A 134 -0.45 10.10 10.70
N SER A 135 -1.63 9.48 10.77
CA SER A 135 -1.86 8.09 10.39
C SER A 135 -2.72 8.01 9.13
N TRP A 136 -2.53 6.98 8.30
CA TRP A 136 -3.33 6.82 7.08
C TRP A 136 -4.84 6.85 7.37
N THR A 137 -5.58 7.65 6.60
CA THR A 137 -7.06 7.65 6.59
C THR A 137 -7.64 6.99 5.34
N SER A 138 -6.80 6.77 4.33
CA SER A 138 -7.18 6.21 3.03
C SER A 138 -6.79 4.74 2.83
N GLN A 139 -6.13 4.13 3.82
CA GLN A 139 -5.65 2.74 3.69
C GLN A 139 -6.82 1.76 3.61
N MET A 140 -6.83 0.94 2.55
CA MET A 140 -7.76 -0.16 2.36
C MET A 140 -6.99 -1.38 1.86
N ASN A 141 -7.43 -2.58 2.26
CA ASN A 141 -6.76 -3.84 1.92
C ASN A 141 -7.76 -4.80 1.27
N ALA A 142 -7.31 -5.56 0.27
CA ALA A 142 -8.06 -6.61 -0.40
C ALA A 142 -7.22 -7.89 -0.48
N ARG A 143 -7.85 -9.05 -0.31
CA ARG A 143 -7.18 -10.35 -0.40
C ARG A 143 -6.89 -10.67 -1.86
N LEU A 144 -5.70 -11.19 -2.13
CA LEU A 144 -5.33 -11.75 -3.43
C LEU A 144 -5.65 -13.24 -3.46
N PHE A 145 -6.02 -13.73 -4.63
CA PHE A 145 -6.23 -15.15 -4.87
C PHE A 145 -5.41 -15.57 -6.08
N CYS A 146 -4.66 -16.66 -5.94
CA CYS A 146 -3.97 -17.29 -7.05
C CYS A 146 -4.23 -18.79 -7.00
N GLY A 147 -4.76 -19.33 -8.10
CA GLY A 147 -5.20 -20.71 -8.11
C GLY A 147 -6.32 -20.96 -9.11
N ASN A 148 -6.84 -22.19 -9.08
CA ASN A 148 -7.94 -22.61 -9.90
C ASN A 148 -9.00 -23.30 -9.04
N ALA A 149 -10.15 -22.64 -8.90
CA ALA A 149 -11.27 -23.13 -8.10
C ALA A 149 -11.79 -24.49 -8.58
N ASN A 150 -11.71 -24.79 -9.88
CA ASN A 150 -12.19 -26.05 -10.44
C ASN A 150 -11.30 -27.24 -10.04
N THR A 151 -9.99 -27.01 -9.90
CA THR A 151 -9.02 -28.04 -9.51
C THR A 151 -8.69 -28.01 -8.02
N LYS A 152 -9.32 -27.11 -7.25
CA LYS A 152 -9.03 -26.85 -5.82
C LYS A 152 -7.54 -26.66 -5.54
N GLN A 153 -6.84 -26.00 -6.46
CA GLN A 153 -5.42 -25.73 -6.33
C GLN A 153 -5.26 -24.26 -5.95
N ASP A 154 -4.91 -24.01 -4.70
CA ASP A 154 -4.70 -22.67 -4.16
C ASP A 154 -3.22 -22.45 -3.85
N PHE A 155 -2.74 -21.25 -4.16
CA PHE A 155 -1.40 -20.79 -3.82
C PHE A 155 -1.54 -19.59 -2.87
N THR A 156 -1.17 -19.80 -1.62
CA THR A 156 -1.48 -18.89 -0.50
C THR A 156 -0.30 -18.03 -0.11
N GLU A 157 0.92 -18.49 -0.36
CA GLU A 157 2.12 -17.72 -0.04
C GLU A 157 2.51 -16.82 -1.21
N LEU A 158 2.33 -15.51 -1.04
CA LEU A 158 2.89 -14.52 -1.96
C LEU A 158 4.40 -14.39 -1.70
N VAL A 159 5.20 -14.60 -2.74
CA VAL A 159 6.67 -14.61 -2.67
C VAL A 159 7.25 -13.28 -3.16
N ASP A 160 6.81 -12.82 -4.34
CA ASP A 160 7.35 -11.62 -5.00
C ASP A 160 6.34 -11.04 -5.98
N VAL A 161 6.48 -9.75 -6.31
CA VAL A 161 5.70 -9.08 -7.35
C VAL A 161 6.56 -8.24 -8.28
N ALA A 162 6.32 -8.39 -9.57
CA ALA A 162 6.91 -7.54 -10.60
C ALA A 162 5.82 -6.71 -11.29
N THR A 163 6.12 -5.43 -11.52
CA THR A 163 5.22 -4.51 -12.23
C THR A 163 5.68 -4.34 -13.67
N VAL A 164 4.76 -4.54 -14.60
CA VAL A 164 4.99 -4.30 -16.03
C VAL A 164 4.04 -3.19 -16.48
N HIS A 165 4.61 -2.05 -16.88
CA HIS A 165 3.84 -0.94 -17.43
C HIS A 165 3.56 -1.18 -18.92
N GLY A 166 2.28 -1.21 -19.30
CA GLY A 166 1.88 -1.29 -20.72
C GLY A 166 1.71 0.08 -21.37
N ASP A 167 1.55 0.09 -22.70
CA ASP A 167 1.47 1.30 -23.53
C ASP A 167 0.32 2.27 -23.19
N GLN A 168 -0.73 1.78 -22.53
CA GLN A 168 -1.94 2.57 -22.19
C GLN A 168 -1.98 3.07 -20.72
N GLN A 169 -0.82 3.18 -20.05
CA GLN A 169 -0.73 3.50 -18.60
C GLN A 169 -1.43 2.51 -17.67
N GLU A 170 -1.82 1.33 -18.17
CA GLU A 170 -2.37 0.27 -17.35
C GLU A 170 -1.26 -0.71 -17.01
N ALA A 171 -0.81 -0.69 -15.75
CA ALA A 171 0.22 -1.62 -15.29
C ALA A 171 -0.40 -2.98 -14.94
N LYS A 172 0.33 -4.03 -15.31
CA LYS A 172 0.05 -5.41 -14.90
C LYS A 172 1.00 -5.80 -13.77
N ILE A 173 0.47 -6.50 -12.79
CA ILE A 173 1.19 -7.03 -11.64
C ILE A 173 1.32 -8.52 -11.83
N TYR A 174 2.55 -8.98 -12.01
CA TYR A 174 2.90 -10.40 -12.06
C TYR A 174 3.31 -10.81 -10.66
N ALA A 175 2.52 -11.67 -10.04
CA ALA A 175 2.74 -12.08 -8.66
C ALA A 175 3.11 -13.57 -8.62
N LEU A 176 4.27 -13.86 -8.03
CA LEU A 176 4.75 -15.22 -7.80
C LEU A 176 4.19 -15.73 -6.49
N PHE A 177 3.52 -16.88 -6.53
CA PHE A 177 3.01 -17.56 -5.36
C PHE A 177 3.60 -18.96 -5.21
N ARG A 178 3.62 -19.44 -3.96
CA ARG A 178 3.90 -20.81 -3.57
C ARG A 178 2.75 -21.40 -2.76
N ASN A 179 2.71 -22.72 -2.69
CA ASN A 179 1.83 -23.45 -1.79
C ASN A 179 2.64 -24.37 -0.86
N GLU A 180 1.94 -25.11 0.00
CA GLU A 180 2.54 -25.97 1.03
C GLU A 180 3.38 -27.13 0.48
N TRP A 181 3.27 -27.44 -0.81
CA TRP A 181 4.06 -28.47 -1.50
C TRP A 181 5.18 -27.89 -2.35
N ASP A 182 5.57 -26.63 -2.11
CA ASP A 182 6.60 -25.90 -2.87
C ASP A 182 6.33 -25.77 -4.37
N MET A 183 5.10 -26.02 -4.80
CA MET A 183 4.69 -25.72 -6.17
C MET A 183 4.55 -24.21 -6.32
N SER A 184 4.96 -23.70 -7.48
CA SER A 184 4.89 -22.28 -7.80
C SER A 184 3.83 -21.99 -8.86
N ALA A 185 3.20 -20.82 -8.78
CA ALA A 185 2.31 -20.28 -9.79
C ALA A 185 2.56 -18.78 -9.97
N VAL A 186 2.33 -18.28 -11.19
CA VAL A 186 2.33 -16.85 -11.48
C VAL A 186 0.92 -16.44 -11.83
N CYS A 187 0.35 -15.53 -11.03
CA CYS A 187 -0.92 -14.90 -11.33
C CYS A 187 -0.70 -13.47 -11.79
N VAL A 188 -1.51 -13.03 -12.76
CA VAL A 188 -1.42 -11.69 -13.35
C VAL A 188 -2.66 -10.90 -12.97
N TYR A 189 -2.47 -9.74 -12.36
CA TYR A 189 -3.53 -8.80 -12.00
C TYR A 189 -3.36 -7.50 -12.79
N SER A 190 -4.46 -6.85 -13.16
CA SER A 190 -4.40 -5.48 -13.67
C SER A 190 -4.59 -4.49 -12.52
N LEU A 191 -3.87 -3.35 -12.54
CA LEU A 191 -4.13 -2.29 -11.56
C LEU A 191 -5.55 -1.70 -11.71
N ARG A 192 -6.16 -1.80 -12.90
CA ARG A 192 -7.54 -1.40 -13.12
C ARG A 192 -8.51 -2.27 -12.31
N ASP A 193 -8.41 -3.58 -12.41
CA ASP A 193 -9.30 -4.50 -11.68
C ASP A 193 -9.13 -4.33 -10.17
N ILE A 194 -7.88 -4.19 -9.70
CA ILE A 194 -7.58 -3.91 -8.29
C ILE A 194 -8.27 -2.62 -7.84
N ARG A 195 -8.17 -1.55 -8.63
CA ARG A 195 -8.85 -0.27 -8.34
C ARG A 195 -10.36 -0.44 -8.31
N ASP A 196 -10.93 -1.13 -9.27
CA ASP A 196 -12.37 -1.35 -9.37
C ASP A 196 -12.88 -2.13 -8.14
N ILE A 197 -12.14 -3.13 -7.65
CA ILE A 197 -12.45 -3.84 -6.39
C ILE A 197 -12.51 -2.86 -5.21
N PHE A 198 -11.50 -2.02 -5.03
CA PHE A 198 -11.50 -1.03 -3.93
C PHE A 198 -12.65 -0.03 -4.01
N MET A 199 -13.08 0.33 -5.21
CA MET A 199 -14.17 1.30 -5.39
C MET A 199 -15.57 0.66 -5.30
N THR A 200 -15.74 -0.59 -5.73
CA THR A 200 -17.05 -1.20 -5.90
C THR A 200 -17.40 -2.22 -4.82
N SER A 201 -16.43 -2.98 -4.30
CA SER A 201 -16.69 -4.05 -3.33
C SER A 201 -17.17 -3.53 -1.98
N ALA A 202 -17.99 -4.31 -1.30
CA ALA A 202 -18.37 -4.03 0.08
C ALA A 202 -17.19 -4.30 1.03
N PHE A 203 -17.11 -3.55 2.12
CA PHE A 203 -16.19 -3.88 3.21
C PHE A 203 -16.67 -5.15 3.93
N LYS A 204 -15.73 -5.86 4.58
CA LYS A 204 -16.02 -7.08 5.34
C LYS A 204 -17.10 -6.85 6.41
N ASP A 205 -17.00 -5.73 7.12
CA ASP A 205 -18.06 -5.26 8.03
C ASP A 205 -19.11 -4.53 7.19
N GLN A 206 -20.08 -5.29 6.68
CA GLN A 206 -21.09 -4.79 5.76
C GLN A 206 -21.96 -3.72 6.41
N ALA A 207 -22.19 -2.63 5.67
CA ALA A 207 -23.09 -1.58 6.09
C ALA A 207 -24.52 -2.09 6.26
N THR A 208 -25.08 -1.92 7.45
CA THR A 208 -26.43 -2.38 7.81
C THR A 208 -27.53 -1.40 7.40
N ASP A 209 -27.17 -0.13 7.19
CA ASP A 209 -28.10 0.94 6.84
C ASP A 209 -27.54 1.88 5.75
N ASP A 210 -28.39 2.78 5.25
CA ASP A 210 -28.02 3.73 4.19
C ASP A 210 -26.96 4.75 4.63
N ARG A 211 -26.98 5.15 5.91
CA ARG A 211 -25.99 6.10 6.44
C ARG A 211 -24.59 5.49 6.40
N GLN A 212 -24.45 4.24 6.80
CA GLN A 212 -23.19 3.50 6.74
C GLN A 212 -22.73 3.30 5.29
N ARG A 213 -23.65 2.96 4.37
CA ARG A 213 -23.33 2.85 2.93
C ARG A 213 -22.76 4.15 2.37
N GLU A 214 -23.31 5.29 2.76
CA GLU A 214 -22.79 6.60 2.35
C GLU A 214 -21.42 6.92 2.97
N LEU A 215 -21.19 6.53 4.24
CA LEU A 215 -19.87 6.65 4.86
C LEU A 215 -18.82 5.77 4.16
N ASP A 216 -19.20 4.57 3.72
CA ASP A 216 -18.31 3.69 2.93
C ASP A 216 -17.95 4.26 1.58
N LYS A 217 -18.92 4.84 0.87
CA LYS A 217 -18.64 5.53 -0.38
C LYS A 217 -17.64 6.66 -0.18
N LYS A 218 -17.76 7.43 0.90
CA LYS A 218 -16.82 8.50 1.25
C LYS A 218 -15.43 7.96 1.60
N ARG A 219 -15.36 6.86 2.35
CA ARG A 219 -14.08 6.22 2.76
C ARG A 219 -13.24 5.76 1.56
N LYS A 220 -13.87 5.33 0.47
CA LYS A 220 -13.18 4.84 -0.74
C LYS A 220 -12.49 5.93 -1.57
N GLN A 221 -12.95 7.18 -1.43
CA GLN A 221 -12.46 8.30 -2.23
C GLN A 221 -11.20 8.92 -1.65
N CYS A 222 -10.29 9.35 -2.52
CA CYS A 222 -9.22 10.26 -2.11
C CYS A 222 -9.79 11.67 -1.90
N VAL A 223 -9.32 12.33 -0.85
CA VAL A 223 -9.74 13.70 -0.50
C VAL A 223 -8.55 14.64 -0.58
N ARG A 224 -8.81 15.92 -0.87
CA ARG A 224 -7.75 16.93 -1.02
C ARG A 224 -7.04 17.23 0.29
N ASP A 225 -7.78 17.16 1.40
CA ASP A 225 -7.27 17.38 2.75
C ASP A 225 -7.91 16.36 3.70
N SER A 226 -7.17 15.31 4.04
CA SER A 226 -7.64 14.26 4.95
C SER A 226 -7.69 14.71 6.41
N SER A 227 -7.02 15.81 6.77
CA SER A 227 -7.09 16.36 8.13
C SER A 227 -8.46 16.97 8.45
N MET A 228 -9.22 17.31 7.40
CA MET A 228 -10.58 17.84 7.47
C MET A 228 -11.67 16.76 7.27
N GLN A 229 -11.28 15.48 7.26
CA GLN A 229 -12.22 14.38 7.04
C GLN A 229 -13.17 14.21 8.24
N HIS A 230 -14.45 13.95 7.93
CA HIS A 230 -15.49 13.85 8.96
C HIS A 230 -15.24 12.66 9.90
N ILE A 231 -15.42 12.88 11.20
CA ILE A 231 -15.11 11.89 12.25
C ILE A 231 -15.84 10.56 12.04
N ASP A 232 -17.10 10.58 11.61
CA ASP A 232 -17.87 9.37 11.27
C ASP A 232 -17.20 8.49 10.22
N VAL A 233 -16.50 9.07 9.24
CA VAL A 233 -15.77 8.29 8.22
C VAL A 233 -14.53 7.67 8.84
N LEU A 234 -13.81 8.43 9.67
CA LEU A 234 -12.58 7.97 10.33
C LEU A 234 -12.84 6.87 11.37
N ASN A 235 -13.96 6.94 12.09
CA ASN A 235 -14.37 5.92 13.05
C ASN A 235 -14.58 4.54 12.42
N ARG A 236 -14.76 4.49 11.09
CA ARG A 236 -14.91 3.23 10.35
C ARG A 236 -13.60 2.61 9.88
N ILE A 237 -12.47 3.26 10.11
CA ILE A 237 -11.15 2.77 9.74
C ILE A 237 -10.56 1.89 10.86
N GLU A 238 -10.81 2.26 12.12
CA GLU A 238 -10.26 1.61 13.32
C GLU A 238 -11.11 0.42 13.82
N SER A 239 -12.12 -0.04 13.09
CA SER A 239 -12.89 -1.21 13.54
C SER A 239 -12.06 -2.50 13.34
N ARG A 240 -11.31 -2.84 14.40
CA ARG A 240 -10.48 -4.05 14.67
C ARG A 240 -8.98 -3.97 14.36
#